data_AF-A0A0L0WBZ4-F1
#
_entry.id   AF-A0A0L0WBZ4-F1
#
_cell.length_a   1.000
_cell.length_b   1.000
_cell.length_c   1.000
_cell.angle_alpha   90.00
_cell.angle_beta   90.00
_cell.angle_gamma   90.00
#
_symmetry.space_group_name_H-M   'P 1'
#
loop_
_entity.id
_entity.type
_entity.pdbx_description
1 polymer ?
#
loop_
_entity_poly.entity_id
_entity_poly.type
_entity_poly.pdbx_seq_one_letter_code
_entity_poly.pdbx_strand_id
1 'polypeptide(L)' 'MSKNPLNPNARKALDEMKLEIANELGLANKLSNTNSIENIFTAGPVGGMMTKKLVEIGQKQLIDKG' A
#
# COMPACT_ATOMS: atom_id res chain seq x y z
N MET A 1 18.83 -6.06 -12.66
CA MET A 1 17.61 -6.55 -11.96
C MET A 1 16.40 -6.19 -12.80
N SER A 2 15.74 -7.19 -13.36
CA SER A 2 14.48 -7.04 -14.11
C SER A 2 13.42 -6.48 -13.16
N LYS A 3 12.85 -5.31 -13.47
CA LYS A 3 11.74 -4.67 -12.72
C LYS A 3 10.40 -5.37 -12.99
N ASN A 4 10.41 -6.68 -13.19
CA ASN A 4 9.16 -7.42 -13.28
C ASN A 4 8.67 -7.71 -11.86
N PRO A 5 7.44 -7.32 -11.52
CA PRO A 5 6.87 -7.72 -10.24
C PRO A 5 6.87 -9.25 -10.16
N LEU A 6 7.29 -9.80 -9.00
CA LEU A 6 7.35 -11.24 -8.72
C LEU A 6 6.04 -11.96 -9.01
N ASN A 7 4.92 -11.23 -8.89
CA ASN A 7 3.60 -11.67 -9.29
C ASN A 7 2.96 -10.54 -10.12
N PRO A 8 2.49 -10.82 -11.35
CA PRO A 8 1.86 -9.82 -12.22
C PRO A 8 0.60 -9.18 -11.59
N ASN A 9 -0.11 -9.90 -10.72
CA ASN A 9 -1.29 -9.41 -10.02
C ASN A 9 -0.98 -8.64 -8.74
N ALA A 10 0.26 -8.72 -8.22
CA ALA A 10 0.62 -8.03 -6.97
C ALA A 10 0.48 -6.52 -7.10
N ARG A 11 0.75 -5.95 -8.27
CA ARG A 11 0.60 -4.52 -8.49
C ARG A 11 -0.86 -4.06 -8.34
N LYS A 12 -1.81 -4.80 -8.90
CA LYS A 12 -3.24 -4.50 -8.78
C LYS A 12 -3.70 -4.59 -7.32
N ALA A 13 -3.32 -5.65 -6.62
CA ALA A 13 -3.67 -5.82 -5.20
C ALA A 13 -3.07 -4.71 -4.31
N LEU A 14 -1.83 -4.29 -4.59
CA LEU A 14 -1.19 -3.19 -3.88
C LEU A 14 -1.86 -1.84 -4.18
N ASP A 15 -2.32 -1.61 -5.41
CA ASP A 15 -3.07 -0.41 -5.77
C ASP A 15 -4.44 -0.36 -5.08
N GLU A 16 -5.13 -1.50 -4.96
CA GLU A 16 -6.37 -1.62 -4.19
C GLU A 16 -6.12 -1.33 -2.69
N MET A 17 -5.11 -1.97 -2.10
CA MET A 17 -4.72 -1.73 -0.70
C MET A 17 -4.35 -0.26 -0.43
N LYS A 18 -3.65 0.39 -1.36
CA LYS A 18 -3.31 1.81 -1.28
C LYS A 18 -4.57 2.67 -1.20
N LEU A 19 -5.56 2.39 -2.03
CA LEU A 19 -6.83 3.13 -2.04
C LEU A 19 -7.65 2.88 -0.77
N GLU A 20 -7.73 1.63 -0.30
CA GLU A 20 -8.38 1.29 0.96
C GLU A 20 -7.78 2.06 2.14
N ILE A 21 -6.46 2.00 2.30
CA ILE A 21 -5.74 2.68 3.38
C ILE A 21 -5.86 4.20 3.26
N ALA A 22 -5.80 4.74 2.04
CA ALA A 22 -6.03 6.17 1.82
C ALA A 22 -7.46 6.59 2.19
N ASN A 23 -8.46 5.75 1.94
CA ASN A 23 -9.84 5.99 2.39
C ASN A 23 -9.96 5.92 3.92
N GLU A 24 -9.37 4.91 4.55
CA GLU A 24 -9.36 4.74 6.02
C GLU A 24 -8.73 5.95 6.73
N LEU A 25 -7.68 6.53 6.16
CA LEU A 25 -7.01 7.72 6.70
C LEU A 25 -7.70 9.05 6.33
N GLY A 26 -8.76 9.03 5.51
CA GLY A 26 -9.40 10.25 4.99
C GLY A 26 -8.51 11.05 4.02
N LEU A 27 -7.52 10.39 3.40
CA LEU A 27 -6.52 10.99 2.51
C LEU A 27 -6.78 10.69 1.03
N ALA A 28 -7.82 9.92 0.68
CA ALA A 28 -8.09 9.51 -0.69
C ALA A 28 -8.17 10.67 -1.70
N ASN A 29 -8.81 11.78 -1.31
CA ASN A 29 -8.90 12.99 -2.12
C ASN A 29 -7.55 13.72 -2.26
N LYS A 30 -6.70 13.63 -1.24
CA LYS A 30 -5.38 14.30 -1.21
C LYS A 30 -4.31 13.52 -1.97
N LEU A 31 -4.40 12.19 -1.95
CA LEU A 31 -3.53 11.31 -2.73
C LEU A 31 -3.80 11.44 -4.24
N SER A 32 -5.03 11.81 -4.61
CA SER A 32 -5.42 12.07 -6.01
C SER A 32 -5.17 13.52 -6.43
N ASN A 33 -4.70 14.38 -5.53
CA ASN A 33 -4.42 15.78 -5.84
C ASN A 33 -3.16 15.90 -6.73
N THR A 34 -3.22 16.76 -7.73
CA THR A 34 -2.08 17.14 -8.60
C THR A 34 -1.03 17.98 -7.88
N ASN A 35 -1.32 18.48 -6.67
CA ASN A 35 -0.34 19.18 -5.83
C ASN A 35 0.69 18.20 -5.26
N SER A 36 1.89 18.19 -5.87
CA SER A 36 2.99 17.29 -5.49
C SER A 36 3.37 17.37 -4.00
N ILE A 37 3.30 18.56 -3.38
CA ILE A 37 3.62 18.75 -1.96
C ILE A 37 2.61 18.01 -1.07
N GLU A 38 1.31 18.18 -1.31
CA GLU A 38 0.26 17.53 -0.52
C GLU A 38 0.26 16.01 -0.73
N ASN A 39 0.58 15.57 -1.95
CA ASN A 39 0.77 14.16 -2.26
C ASN A 39 1.93 13.53 -1.48
N ILE A 40 3.09 14.20 -1.39
CA ILE A 40 4.26 13.70 -0.65
C ILE A 40 3.93 13.47 0.84
N PHE A 41 3.27 14.44 1.48
CA PHE A 41 2.93 14.32 2.90
C PHE A 41 1.85 13.26 3.18
N THR A 42 1.00 12.96 2.19
CA THR A 42 -0.06 11.95 2.34
C THR A 42 0.38 10.54 1.92
N ALA A 43 1.31 10.42 0.98
CA ALA A 43 1.85 9.14 0.53
C ALA A 43 2.65 8.41 1.61
N GLY A 44 3.36 9.15 2.49
CA GLY A 44 4.16 8.58 3.58
C GLY A 44 3.35 7.71 4.56
N PRO A 45 2.32 8.26 5.23
CA PRO A 45 1.46 7.50 6.14
C PRO A 45 0.78 6.30 5.46
N VAL A 46 0.30 6.46 4.22
CA VAL A 46 -0.33 5.39 3.45
C VAL A 46 0.67 4.25 3.20
N GLY A 47 1.86 4.56 2.69
CA GLY A 47 2.92 3.56 2.44
C GLY A 47 3.41 2.87 3.71
N GLY A 48 3.48 3.59 4.83
CA GLY A 48 3.82 3.01 6.14
C GLY A 48 2.77 1.98 6.60
N MET A 49 1.48 2.32 6.50
CA MET A 49 0.40 1.39 6.84
C MET A 49 0.34 0.19 5.90
N MET A 50 0.56 0.39 4.60
CA MET A 50 0.67 -0.71 3.62
C MET A 50 1.76 -1.70 4.03
N THR A 51 2.94 -1.20 4.39
CA THR A 51 4.07 -2.07 4.81
C THR A 51 3.73 -2.85 6.07
N LYS A 52 3.12 -2.20 7.07
CA LYS A 52 2.67 -2.88 8.29
C LYS A 52 1.67 -4.00 7.98
N LYS A 53 0.66 -3.75 7.15
CA LYS A 53 -0.37 -4.72 6.77
C LYS A 53 0.23 -5.91 5.99
N LEU A 54 1.19 -5.66 5.10
CA LEU A 54 1.89 -6.72 4.38
C LEU A 54 2.72 -7.62 5.32
N VAL A 55 3.40 -7.03 6.30
CA VAL A 55 4.14 -7.79 7.32
C VAL A 55 3.17 -8.64 8.15
N GLU A 56 2.04 -8.10 8.59
CA GLU A 56 1.01 -8.84 9.33
C GLU A 56 0.45 -10.02 8.52
N ILE A 57 0.17 -9.83 7.22
CA ILE A 57 -0.26 -10.90 6.31
C ILE A 57 0.81 -11.99 6.21
N GLY A 58 2.08 -11.60 6.04
CA GLY A 58 3.21 -12.53 5.98
C GLY A 58 3.36 -13.32 7.28
N GLN A 59 3.26 -12.66 8.44
CA GLN A 59 3.29 -13.31 9.75
C GLN A 59 2.16 -14.34 9.91
N LYS A 60 0.93 -13.98 9.54
CA LYS A 60 -0.22 -14.90 9.57
C LYS A 60 0.01 -16.12 8.68
N GLN A 61 0.50 -15.91 7.45
CA GLN A 61 0.80 -17.00 6.52
C GLN A 61 1.91 -17.93 7.02
N LEU A 62 2.88 -17.41 7.78
CA LEU A 62 3.93 -18.22 8.38
C LEU A 62 3.40 -19.04 9.56
N ILE A 63 2.54 -18.45 10.40
CA ILE A 63 1.91 -19.15 11.52
C ILE A 63 0.97 -20.24 11.02
N ASP A 64 0.16 -19.97 10.00
CA ASP A 64 -0.82 -20.91 9.43
C ASP A 64 -0.17 -22.09 8.69
N LYS A 65 1.11 -21.96 8.31
CA LYS A 65 1.90 -23.02 7.67
C LYS A 65 2.71 -23.88 8.64
N GLY A 66 2.73 -23.52 9.92
CA GLY A 66 3.40 -24.29 11.00
C GLY A 66 2.44 -25.23 11.68
#